data_AF-S7V7M4-F1
#
_entry.id   AF-S7V7M4-F1
#
_cell.length_a   1.000
_cell.length_b   1.000
_cell.length_c   1.000
_cell.angle_alpha   90.00
_cell.angle_beta   90.00
_cell.angle_gamma   90.00
#
_symmetry.space_group_name_H-M   'P 1'
#
loop_
_entity.id
_entity.type
_entity.pdbx_description
1 polymer ?
#
loop_
_entity_poly.entity_id
_entity_poly.type
_entity_poly.pdbx_seq_one_letter_code
_entity_poly.pdbx_strand_id
1 'polypeptide(L)'
;MKENNSNERRNFIKTSAIITGGAMLSPFTLPGAHAAGDDAIKIAVIGCGGRGTGAVFQAFETGQNIKLVAMADAFKDRLDQSHERILKKYGKDKVVVPEEKKFVGFDGYKHAMKDADVVIIATPPGFRPDHFEEAVRLEKQIFMEKPVATDAIGIRRILAAAKIAKAKKLNVVVGLQRHYQDNYIQTIDRIHNGEIGDIIGGQVFWNDGGVWVRERQPGQTEMEYQMRNWYYFNWLCGDHITEQHVHNLDVANWVKNGYPVKLKEQVEEPLEEARRMERSLTTM
;
A
#
# COMPACT_ATOMS: atom_id res chain seq x y z
N MET A 1 22.00 -63.88 -31.89
CA MET A 1 20.57 -63.58 -32.12
C MET A 1 20.16 -62.43 -31.22
N LYS A 2 19.47 -61.44 -31.80
CA LYS A 2 18.83 -60.23 -31.21
C LYS A 2 19.75 -59.15 -30.63
N GLU A 3 19.47 -57.85 -30.74
CA GLU A 3 19.00 -56.95 -31.80
C GLU A 3 19.22 -55.52 -31.27
N ASN A 4 19.57 -54.57 -32.13
CA ASN A 4 19.84 -53.16 -31.82
C ASN A 4 18.58 -52.36 -31.48
N ASN A 5 18.68 -51.35 -30.60
CA ASN A 5 17.64 -50.31 -30.51
C ASN A 5 18.19 -48.88 -30.28
N SER A 6 19.09 -48.43 -31.16
CA SER A 6 19.63 -47.06 -31.19
C SER A 6 18.92 -46.11 -32.17
N ASN A 7 17.78 -46.51 -32.73
CA ASN A 7 17.09 -45.80 -33.81
C ASN A 7 15.82 -45.03 -33.42
N GLU A 8 15.38 -45.06 -32.16
CA GLU A 8 14.16 -44.34 -31.75
C GLU A 8 14.39 -42.85 -31.39
N ARG A 9 15.62 -42.45 -31.02
CA ARG A 9 15.89 -41.08 -30.56
C ARG A 9 16.20 -40.05 -31.67
N ARG A 10 16.31 -40.48 -32.93
CA ARG A 10 16.63 -39.58 -34.07
C ARG A 10 15.47 -39.33 -35.05
N ASN A 11 14.32 -39.99 -34.86
CA ASN A 11 13.13 -39.79 -35.70
C ASN A 11 12.13 -38.76 -35.14
N PHE A 12 12.31 -38.26 -33.93
CA PHE A 12 11.37 -37.29 -33.33
C PHE A 12 11.64 -35.84 -33.74
N ILE A 13 12.86 -35.51 -34.17
CA ILE A 13 13.26 -34.12 -34.51
C ILE A 13 13.02 -33.78 -36.00
N LYS A 14 12.58 -34.73 -36.83
CA LYS A 14 12.39 -34.51 -38.28
C LYS A 14 10.95 -34.25 -38.75
N THR A 15 9.97 -34.19 -37.86
CA THR A 15 8.53 -34.18 -38.24
C THR A 15 7.79 -32.86 -37.96
N SER A 16 8.48 -31.72 -37.80
CA SER A 16 7.78 -30.43 -37.65
C SER A 16 8.31 -29.29 -38.51
N ALA A 17 9.19 -29.60 -39.46
CA ALA A 17 9.48 -28.72 -40.58
C ALA A 17 8.69 -29.22 -41.81
N ILE A 18 8.02 -28.31 -42.51
CA ILE A 18 7.20 -28.50 -43.73
C ILE A 18 5.69 -28.65 -43.47
N ILE A 19 5.04 -27.52 -43.14
CA ILE A 19 3.81 -27.12 -43.84
C ILE A 19 3.95 -25.63 -44.17
N THR A 20 4.49 -25.35 -45.36
CA THR A 20 4.47 -24.04 -46.01
C THR A 20 3.67 -24.21 -47.29
N GLY A 21 2.50 -23.58 -47.40
CA GLY A 21 1.70 -23.63 -48.63
C GLY A 21 0.24 -23.18 -48.49
N GLY A 22 0.01 -21.90 -48.17
CA GLY A 22 -1.14 -21.09 -48.62
C GLY A 22 -2.58 -21.57 -48.39
N ALA A 23 -3.22 -21.08 -47.33
CA ALA A 23 -4.65 -20.76 -47.33
C ALA A 23 -4.96 -19.61 -46.35
N MET A 24 -5.39 -18.48 -46.94
CA MET A 24 -6.17 -17.38 -46.36
C MET A 24 -5.52 -16.44 -45.32
N LEU A 25 -5.16 -15.26 -45.84
CA LEU A 25 -5.17 -13.99 -45.13
C LEU A 25 -6.52 -13.84 -44.41
N SER A 26 -6.54 -14.03 -43.09
CA SER A 26 -7.57 -13.47 -42.23
C SER A 26 -6.89 -12.38 -41.39
N PRO A 27 -7.29 -11.10 -41.50
CA PRO A 27 -6.85 -10.09 -40.58
C PRO A 27 -7.60 -10.37 -39.28
N PHE A 28 -7.04 -11.23 -38.42
CA PHE A 28 -7.34 -11.13 -37.00
C PHE A 28 -6.72 -9.82 -36.51
N THR A 29 -7.44 -8.72 -36.77
CA THR A 29 -7.38 -7.53 -35.96
C THR A 29 -7.66 -7.96 -34.54
N LEU A 30 -6.60 -8.09 -33.73
CA LEU A 30 -6.74 -8.02 -32.29
C LEU A 30 -7.56 -6.76 -31.96
N PRO A 31 -8.69 -6.88 -31.24
CA PRO A 31 -9.28 -5.74 -30.56
C PRO A 31 -8.29 -5.32 -29.48
N GLY A 32 -7.52 -4.28 -29.80
CA GLY A 32 -6.31 -3.91 -29.06
C GLY A 32 -5.22 -3.35 -29.94
N ALA A 33 -5.55 -2.94 -31.19
CA ALA A 33 -4.79 -1.99 -31.97
C ALA A 33 -4.09 -1.04 -31.01
N HIS A 34 -2.77 -1.13 -31.01
CA HIS A 34 -1.87 -0.29 -30.26
C HIS A 34 -2.30 1.15 -30.48
N ALA A 35 -3.12 1.67 -29.57
CA ALA A 35 -3.13 3.08 -29.30
C ALA A 35 -1.67 3.36 -28.99
N ALA A 36 -1.04 4.21 -29.80
CA ALA A 36 0.22 4.84 -29.48
C ALA A 36 0.00 5.64 -28.18
N GLY A 37 -0.02 4.92 -27.07
CA GLY A 37 -0.24 5.41 -25.73
C GLY A 37 1.13 5.66 -25.17
N ASP A 38 1.30 6.87 -24.63
CA ASP A 38 2.40 7.20 -23.73
C ASP A 38 2.66 6.00 -22.80
N ASP A 39 3.89 5.47 -22.81
CA ASP A 39 4.36 4.31 -22.02
C ASP A 39 4.48 4.65 -20.52
N ALA A 40 3.57 5.51 -20.05
CA ALA A 40 3.51 6.03 -18.72
C ALA A 40 2.70 5.09 -17.82
N ILE A 41 3.29 4.73 -16.68
CA ILE A 41 2.59 4.03 -15.61
C ILE A 41 1.55 4.98 -15.02
N LYS A 42 0.27 4.58 -15.09
CA LYS A 42 -0.83 5.37 -14.55
C LYS A 42 -1.05 5.02 -13.10
N ILE A 43 -1.03 6.02 -12.23
CA ILE A 43 -1.33 5.86 -10.81
C ILE A 43 -2.64 6.53 -10.41
N ALA A 44 -3.34 5.92 -9.45
CA ALA A 44 -4.41 6.55 -8.70
C ALA A 44 -4.06 6.61 -7.22
N VAL A 45 -4.43 7.70 -6.54
CA VAL A 45 -4.26 7.85 -5.09
C VAL A 45 -5.60 7.85 -4.37
N ILE A 46 -5.71 6.98 -3.37
CA ILE A 46 -6.89 6.82 -2.52
C ILE A 46 -6.51 7.28 -1.11
N GLY A 47 -7.14 8.34 -0.63
CA GLY A 47 -6.73 9.07 0.56
C GLY A 47 -5.77 10.20 0.22
N CYS A 48 -6.31 11.40 0.08
CA CYS A 48 -5.64 12.63 -0.34
C CYS A 48 -5.12 13.45 0.87
N GLY A 49 -4.76 12.77 1.97
CA GLY A 49 -4.10 13.38 3.11
C GLY A 49 -2.62 13.68 2.86
N GLY A 50 -1.91 14.11 3.91
CA GLY A 50 -0.47 14.40 3.83
C GLY A 50 0.36 13.20 3.37
N ARG A 51 0.05 12.01 3.88
CA ARG A 51 0.74 10.76 3.51
C ARG A 51 0.49 10.35 2.06
N GLY A 52 -0.76 10.38 1.59
CA GLY A 52 -1.09 10.10 0.19
C GLY A 52 -0.46 11.08 -0.79
N THR A 53 -0.47 12.39 -0.45
CA THR A 53 0.25 13.42 -1.21
C THR A 53 1.74 13.10 -1.29
N GLY A 54 2.36 12.75 -0.15
CA GLY A 54 3.78 12.39 -0.06
C GLY A 54 4.13 11.11 -0.82
N ALA A 55 3.24 10.10 -0.83
CA ALA A 55 3.44 8.87 -1.59
C ALA A 55 3.44 9.13 -3.11
N VAL A 56 2.59 10.05 -3.59
CA VAL A 56 2.64 10.50 -5.00
C VAL A 56 3.95 11.23 -5.31
N PHE A 57 4.44 12.06 -4.38
CA PHE A 57 5.73 12.74 -4.55
C PHE A 57 6.86 11.72 -4.71
N GLN A 58 6.92 10.73 -3.82
CA GLN A 58 7.90 9.66 -3.85
C GLN A 58 7.80 8.83 -5.13
N ALA A 59 6.58 8.52 -5.60
CA ALA A 59 6.39 7.83 -6.87
C ALA A 59 7.01 8.62 -8.03
N PHE A 60 6.74 9.92 -8.13
CA PHE A 60 7.32 10.77 -9.18
C PHE A 60 8.84 10.97 -9.08
N GLU A 61 9.43 10.73 -7.91
CA GLU A 61 10.87 10.83 -7.65
C GLU A 61 11.64 9.54 -7.99
N THR A 62 10.95 8.45 -8.37
CA THR A 62 11.59 7.19 -8.83
C THR A 62 12.32 7.31 -10.17
N GLY A 63 12.12 8.39 -10.91
CA GLY A 63 12.65 8.58 -12.27
C GLY A 63 11.89 7.83 -13.37
N GLN A 64 10.86 7.06 -13.02
CA GLN A 64 10.00 6.36 -14.00
C GLN A 64 9.02 7.33 -14.70
N ASN A 65 8.57 6.96 -15.91
CA ASN A 65 7.50 7.68 -16.59
C ASN A 65 6.16 7.37 -15.91
N ILE A 66 5.71 8.25 -15.01
CA ILE A 66 4.51 8.05 -14.20
C ILE A 66 3.56 9.24 -14.37
N LYS A 67 2.26 8.94 -14.50
CA LYS A 67 1.19 9.95 -14.50
C LYS A 67 0.15 9.65 -13.42
N LEU A 68 -0.22 10.67 -12.66
CA LEU A 68 -1.39 10.62 -11.79
C LEU A 68 -2.65 10.86 -12.64
N VAL A 69 -3.56 9.89 -12.66
CA VAL A 69 -4.75 9.92 -13.54
C VAL A 69 -6.08 9.98 -12.81
N ALA A 70 -6.10 9.64 -11.51
CA ALA A 70 -7.30 9.69 -10.70
C ALA A 70 -6.98 9.88 -9.21
N MET A 71 -7.92 10.48 -8.49
CA MET A 71 -7.81 10.74 -7.06
C MET A 71 -9.14 10.42 -6.38
N ALA A 72 -9.10 9.86 -5.18
CA ALA A 72 -10.27 9.68 -4.34
C ALA A 72 -10.02 10.10 -2.89
N ASP A 73 -11.01 10.75 -2.29
CA ASP A 73 -11.06 11.06 -0.86
C ASP A 73 -12.52 11.21 -0.41
N ALA A 74 -12.80 10.96 0.87
CA ALA A 74 -14.12 11.24 1.41
C ALA A 74 -14.44 12.75 1.42
N PHE A 75 -13.41 13.60 1.48
CA PHE A 75 -13.54 15.04 1.63
C PHE A 75 -12.98 15.80 0.43
N LYS A 76 -13.83 16.60 -0.22
CA LYS A 76 -13.42 17.44 -1.36
C LYS A 76 -12.27 18.39 -1.00
N ASP A 77 -12.28 18.99 0.20
CA ASP A 77 -11.21 19.88 0.65
C ASP A 77 -9.84 19.19 0.68
N ARG A 78 -9.78 17.91 1.07
CA ARG A 78 -8.53 17.13 1.09
C ARG A 78 -8.06 16.79 -0.30
N LEU A 79 -8.99 16.36 -1.15
CA LEU A 79 -8.70 16.04 -2.54
C LEU A 79 -8.13 17.26 -3.29
N ASP A 80 -8.82 18.40 -3.22
CA ASP A 80 -8.43 19.62 -3.93
C ASP A 80 -7.07 20.15 -3.44
N GLN A 81 -6.84 20.18 -2.12
CA GLN A 81 -5.55 20.58 -1.55
C GLN A 81 -4.40 19.68 -2.00
N SER A 82 -4.61 18.36 -2.01
CA SER A 82 -3.61 17.40 -2.49
C SER A 82 -3.32 17.61 -3.98
N HIS A 83 -4.38 17.70 -4.79
CA HIS A 83 -4.27 17.90 -6.23
C HIS A 83 -3.51 19.19 -6.56
N GLU A 84 -3.85 20.31 -5.92
CA GLU A 84 -3.17 21.60 -6.11
C GLU A 84 -1.67 21.49 -5.78
N ARG A 85 -1.33 20.87 -4.65
CA ARG A 85 0.08 20.70 -4.23
C ARG A 85 0.88 19.85 -5.20
N ILE A 86 0.32 18.73 -5.66
CA ILE A 86 0.97 17.84 -6.63
C ILE A 86 1.11 18.55 -7.98
N LEU A 87 0.04 19.18 -8.46
CA LEU A 87 0.04 19.92 -9.72
C LEU A 87 1.05 21.06 -9.71
N LYS A 88 1.12 21.83 -8.62
CA LYS A 88 2.08 22.93 -8.47
C LYS A 88 3.53 22.44 -8.51
N LYS A 89 3.83 21.26 -7.94
CA LYS A 89 5.20 20.72 -7.89
C LYS A 89 5.63 20.04 -9.20
N TYR A 90 4.71 19.35 -9.89
CA TYR A 90 5.08 18.46 -11.02
C TYR A 90 4.46 18.82 -12.37
N GLY A 91 3.51 19.77 -12.42
CA GLY A 91 2.92 20.25 -13.67
C GLY A 91 1.86 19.32 -14.28
N LYS A 92 1.19 19.82 -15.32
CA LYS A 92 0.07 19.15 -16.00
C LYS A 92 0.48 17.90 -16.78
N ASP A 93 1.75 17.78 -17.15
CA ASP A 93 2.24 16.62 -17.91
C ASP A 93 2.24 15.34 -17.06
N LYS A 94 2.54 15.46 -15.76
CA LYS A 94 2.49 14.37 -14.78
C LYS A 94 1.13 14.24 -14.09
N VAL A 95 0.36 15.32 -13.99
CA VAL A 95 -0.91 15.36 -13.26
C VAL A 95 -2.06 15.52 -14.24
N VAL A 96 -2.61 14.39 -14.68
CA VAL A 96 -3.68 14.29 -15.67
C VAL A 96 -4.98 13.88 -14.99
N VAL A 97 -5.43 14.71 -14.04
CA VAL A 97 -6.64 14.46 -13.22
C VAL A 97 -7.69 15.54 -13.51
N PRO A 98 -8.48 15.39 -14.59
CA PRO A 98 -9.62 16.28 -14.82
C PRO A 98 -10.68 16.10 -13.73
N GLU A 99 -11.66 17.00 -13.65
CA GLU A 99 -12.61 17.03 -12.53
C GLU A 99 -13.42 15.74 -12.42
N GLU A 100 -13.77 15.10 -13.53
CA GLU A 100 -14.45 13.80 -13.58
C GLU A 100 -13.60 12.61 -13.08
N LYS A 101 -12.30 12.82 -12.86
CA LYS A 101 -11.38 11.84 -12.25
C LYS A 101 -11.07 12.15 -10.77
N LYS A 102 -11.76 13.13 -10.20
CA LYS A 102 -11.73 13.47 -8.77
C LYS A 102 -12.98 12.92 -8.09
N PHE A 103 -12.83 11.79 -7.42
CA PHE A 103 -13.96 11.08 -6.83
C PHE A 103 -14.09 11.39 -5.35
N VAL A 104 -15.16 12.08 -4.96
CA VAL A 104 -15.43 12.44 -3.57
C VAL A 104 -16.44 11.48 -2.96
N GLY A 105 -16.17 11.04 -1.73
CA GLY A 105 -17.05 10.18 -0.93
C GLY A 105 -16.47 8.78 -0.69
N PHE A 106 -17.14 8.01 0.17
CA PHE A 106 -16.66 6.70 0.62
C PHE A 106 -16.47 5.68 -0.51
N ASP A 107 -17.28 5.74 -1.56
CA ASP A 107 -17.18 4.82 -2.69
C ASP A 107 -16.27 5.33 -3.82
N GLY A 108 -15.68 6.52 -3.68
CA GLY A 108 -14.87 7.14 -4.73
C GLY A 108 -13.68 6.26 -5.16
N TYR A 109 -13.16 5.44 -4.27
CA TYR A 109 -12.05 4.52 -4.56
C TYR A 109 -12.38 3.51 -5.67
N LYS A 110 -13.62 3.00 -5.70
CA LYS A 110 -14.07 2.03 -6.72
C LYS A 110 -13.98 2.60 -8.12
N HIS A 111 -14.13 3.91 -8.26
CA HIS A 111 -14.05 4.60 -9.54
C HIS A 111 -12.61 5.00 -9.88
N ALA A 112 -11.89 5.57 -8.91
CA ALA A 112 -10.50 6.02 -9.10
C ALA A 112 -9.56 4.89 -9.54
N MET A 113 -9.75 3.67 -9.02
CA MET A 113 -8.87 2.54 -9.32
C MET A 113 -9.01 2.02 -10.76
N LYS A 114 -10.14 2.26 -11.45
CA LYS A 114 -10.44 1.59 -12.74
C LYS A 114 -9.42 1.93 -13.83
N ASP A 115 -9.01 3.18 -13.91
CA ASP A 115 -8.16 3.71 -14.99
C ASP A 115 -6.66 3.70 -14.67
N ALA A 116 -6.27 3.23 -13.49
CA ALA A 116 -4.88 3.16 -13.06
C ALA A 116 -4.26 1.77 -13.28
N ASP A 117 -2.94 1.72 -13.41
CA ASP A 117 -2.14 0.49 -13.40
C ASP A 117 -1.68 0.16 -11.97
N VAL A 118 -1.31 1.21 -11.22
CA VAL A 118 -0.88 1.16 -9.82
C VAL A 118 -1.82 1.98 -8.94
N VAL A 119 -2.23 1.43 -7.80
CA VAL A 119 -3.03 2.15 -6.81
C VAL A 119 -2.23 2.41 -5.54
N ILE A 120 -2.27 3.66 -5.08
CA ILE A 120 -1.68 4.10 -3.81
C ILE A 120 -2.81 4.22 -2.79
N ILE A 121 -2.78 3.38 -1.75
CA ILE A 121 -3.81 3.34 -0.69
C ILE A 121 -3.28 3.96 0.60
N ALA A 122 -3.61 5.22 0.83
CA ALA A 122 -3.16 6.05 1.95
C ALA A 122 -4.31 6.56 2.85
N THR A 123 -5.44 5.84 2.87
CA THR A 123 -6.59 6.13 3.74
C THR A 123 -6.32 5.76 5.21
N PRO A 124 -7.17 6.16 6.16
CA PRO A 124 -7.12 5.58 7.50
C PRO A 124 -7.16 4.04 7.46
N PRO A 125 -6.42 3.34 8.33
CA PRO A 125 -6.31 1.87 8.33
C PRO A 125 -7.63 1.10 8.36
N GLY A 126 -8.66 1.61 9.02
CA GLY A 126 -9.96 0.95 9.10
C GLY A 126 -10.61 0.66 7.74
N PHE A 127 -10.31 1.47 6.72
CA PHE A 127 -10.86 1.30 5.36
C PHE A 127 -9.96 0.47 4.43
N ARG A 128 -8.72 0.22 4.83
CA ARG A 128 -7.72 -0.39 3.96
C ARG A 128 -8.05 -1.83 3.52
N PRO A 129 -8.72 -2.68 4.33
CA PRO A 129 -9.19 -3.98 3.87
C PRO A 129 -10.10 -3.90 2.63
N ASP A 130 -11.10 -3.01 2.64
CA ASP A 130 -12.04 -2.86 1.52
C ASP A 130 -11.32 -2.31 0.28
N HIS A 131 -10.47 -1.31 0.46
CA HIS A 131 -9.69 -0.72 -0.65
C HIS A 131 -8.73 -1.73 -1.27
N PHE A 132 -8.06 -2.56 -0.46
CA PHE A 132 -7.14 -3.58 -0.95
C PHE A 132 -7.86 -4.69 -1.71
N GLU A 133 -8.97 -5.19 -1.17
CA GLU A 133 -9.78 -6.20 -1.84
C GLU A 133 -10.27 -5.72 -3.21
N GLU A 134 -10.73 -4.48 -3.31
CA GLU A 134 -11.16 -3.88 -4.58
C GLU A 134 -10.00 -3.75 -5.57
N ALA A 135 -8.83 -3.32 -5.12
CA ALA A 135 -7.64 -3.24 -5.95
C ALA A 135 -7.21 -4.61 -6.51
N VAL A 136 -7.26 -5.66 -5.69
CA VAL A 136 -6.98 -7.05 -6.09
C VAL A 136 -8.05 -7.57 -7.05
N ARG A 137 -9.32 -7.24 -6.81
CA ARG A 137 -10.44 -7.59 -7.69
C ARG A 137 -10.27 -6.97 -9.08
N LEU A 138 -9.81 -5.72 -9.13
CA LEU A 138 -9.52 -4.96 -10.36
C LEU A 138 -8.13 -5.26 -10.96
N GLU A 139 -7.37 -6.18 -10.35
CA GLU A 139 -6.05 -6.64 -10.83
C GLU A 139 -5.00 -5.55 -10.94
N LYS A 140 -5.02 -4.59 -10.00
CA LYS A 140 -4.08 -3.47 -9.98
C LYS A 140 -2.80 -3.83 -9.24
N GLN A 141 -1.69 -3.18 -9.59
CA GLN A 141 -0.50 -3.19 -8.75
C GLN A 141 -0.77 -2.32 -7.53
N ILE A 142 -0.33 -2.73 -6.34
CA ILE A 142 -0.73 -2.06 -5.10
C ILE A 142 0.48 -1.57 -4.31
N PHE A 143 0.46 -0.29 -3.98
CA PHE A 143 1.16 0.25 -2.82
C PHE A 143 0.11 0.62 -1.77
N MET A 144 0.28 0.17 -0.53
CA MET A 144 -0.57 0.59 0.58
C MET A 144 0.27 1.03 1.77
N GLU A 145 -0.17 2.07 2.45
CA GLU A 145 0.44 2.47 3.72
C GLU A 145 0.19 1.43 4.82
N LYS A 146 1.08 1.43 5.81
CA LYS A 146 0.87 0.73 7.09
C LYS A 146 -0.06 1.56 7.99
N PRO A 147 -0.68 0.94 9.01
CA PRO A 147 -0.93 -0.50 9.13
C PRO A 147 -2.00 -0.97 8.13
N VAL A 148 -2.02 -2.27 7.80
CA VAL A 148 -2.88 -2.80 6.74
C VAL A 148 -4.35 -2.98 7.16
N ALA A 149 -4.63 -3.02 8.47
CA ALA A 149 -5.97 -3.06 9.06
C ALA A 149 -5.90 -2.64 10.55
N THR A 150 -7.06 -2.50 11.21
CA THR A 150 -7.18 -2.11 12.63
C THR A 150 -7.61 -3.25 13.56
N ASP A 151 -8.10 -4.36 13.01
CA ASP A 151 -8.58 -5.49 13.80
C ASP A 151 -8.23 -6.84 13.15
N ALA A 152 -8.44 -7.92 13.92
CA ALA A 152 -8.11 -9.26 13.47
C ALA A 152 -8.97 -9.75 12.29
N ILE A 153 -10.19 -9.22 12.11
CA ILE A 153 -11.05 -9.57 10.98
C ILE A 153 -10.48 -8.94 9.70
N GLY A 154 -10.16 -7.65 9.74
CA GLY A 154 -9.49 -6.92 8.69
C GLY A 154 -8.15 -7.55 8.31
N ILE A 155 -7.34 -7.99 9.27
CA ILE A 155 -6.09 -8.72 8.97
C ILE A 155 -6.36 -10.03 8.23
N ARG A 156 -7.35 -10.83 8.66
CA ARG A 156 -7.70 -12.07 7.94
C ARG A 156 -8.17 -11.80 6.51
N ARG A 157 -8.93 -10.72 6.30
CA ARG A 157 -9.35 -10.24 4.99
C ARG A 157 -8.16 -9.86 4.11
N ILE A 158 -7.23 -9.04 4.63
CA ILE A 158 -5.98 -8.69 3.93
C ILE A 158 -5.20 -9.95 3.54
N LEU A 159 -5.01 -10.90 4.46
CA LEU A 159 -4.28 -12.14 4.18
C LEU A 159 -4.96 -13.01 3.10
N ALA A 160 -6.29 -13.06 3.09
CA ALA A 160 -7.04 -13.77 2.05
C ALA A 160 -6.88 -13.09 0.68
N ALA A 161 -7.04 -11.77 0.63
CA ALA A 161 -6.84 -10.99 -0.59
C ALA A 161 -5.40 -11.06 -1.10
N ALA A 162 -4.40 -11.09 -0.20
CA ALA A 162 -2.99 -11.20 -0.56
C ALA A 162 -2.66 -12.55 -1.23
N LYS A 163 -3.31 -13.65 -0.81
CA LYS A 163 -3.18 -14.95 -1.49
C LYS A 163 -3.69 -14.89 -2.93
N ILE A 164 -4.83 -14.21 -3.15
CA ILE A 164 -5.39 -13.99 -4.48
C ILE A 164 -4.47 -13.10 -5.32
N ALA A 165 -3.98 -12.00 -4.75
CA ALA A 165 -3.02 -11.10 -5.40
C ALA A 165 -1.77 -11.84 -5.87
N LYS A 166 -1.20 -12.70 -5.02
CA LYS A 166 -0.05 -13.54 -5.35
C LYS A 166 -0.37 -14.52 -6.48
N ALA A 167 -1.52 -15.19 -6.45
CA ALA A 167 -1.95 -16.09 -7.52
C ALA A 167 -2.11 -15.37 -8.87
N LYS A 168 -2.58 -14.12 -8.84
CA LYS A 168 -2.68 -13.22 -9.99
C LYS A 168 -1.37 -12.53 -10.37
N LYS A 169 -0.27 -12.77 -9.65
CA LYS A 169 1.04 -12.13 -9.85
C LYS A 169 1.01 -10.60 -9.76
N LEU A 170 0.15 -10.07 -8.90
CA LEU A 170 0.13 -8.64 -8.57
C LEU A 170 1.25 -8.33 -7.57
N ASN A 171 1.98 -7.24 -7.80
CA ASN A 171 2.91 -6.70 -6.83
C ASN A 171 2.12 -5.96 -5.74
N VAL A 172 2.43 -6.29 -4.49
CA VAL A 172 1.84 -5.66 -3.31
C VAL A 172 2.98 -5.19 -2.42
N VAL A 173 3.05 -3.89 -2.20
CA VAL A 173 4.05 -3.26 -1.33
C VAL A 173 3.33 -2.56 -0.17
N VAL A 174 3.83 -2.79 1.05
CA VAL A 174 3.34 -2.12 2.26
C VAL A 174 4.38 -1.07 2.68
N GLY A 175 3.91 0.13 3.06
CA GLY A 175 4.71 1.30 3.43
C GLY A 175 5.51 1.21 4.74
N LEU A 176 6.26 0.12 4.94
CA LEU A 176 7.20 -0.03 6.06
C LEU A 176 8.53 0.63 5.72
N GLN A 177 8.61 1.94 5.95
CA GLN A 177 9.73 2.78 5.48
C GLN A 177 11.14 2.32 5.89
N ARG A 178 11.29 1.61 7.02
CA ARG A 178 12.59 1.19 7.56
C ARG A 178 13.34 0.23 6.64
N HIS A 179 12.62 -0.55 5.83
CA HIS A 179 13.19 -1.47 4.83
C HIS A 179 13.84 -0.77 3.63
N TYR A 180 13.72 0.56 3.55
CA TYR A 180 14.29 1.38 2.47
C TYR A 180 15.31 2.40 2.98
N GLN A 181 15.74 2.28 4.25
CA GLN A 181 16.73 3.17 4.84
C GLN A 181 18.08 2.44 4.93
N ASP A 182 19.09 2.95 4.24
CA ASP A 182 20.42 2.33 4.14
C ASP A 182 21.03 2.02 5.52
N ASN A 183 20.84 2.88 6.50
CA ASN A 183 21.34 2.66 7.85
C ASN A 183 20.70 1.43 8.53
N TYR A 184 19.39 1.19 8.32
CA TYR A 184 18.71 0.00 8.85
C TYR A 184 19.14 -1.26 8.09
N ILE A 185 19.16 -1.20 6.75
CA ILE A 185 19.57 -2.31 5.89
C ILE A 185 20.98 -2.77 6.26
N GLN A 186 21.95 -1.86 6.24
CA GLN A 186 23.34 -2.17 6.56
C GLN A 186 23.50 -2.68 8.00
N THR A 187 22.80 -2.08 8.97
CA THR A 187 22.91 -2.53 10.36
C THR A 187 22.37 -3.94 10.53
N ILE A 188 21.23 -4.26 9.92
CA ILE A 188 20.60 -5.57 10.06
C ILE A 188 21.35 -6.64 9.27
N ASP A 189 21.90 -6.33 8.10
CA ASP A 189 22.79 -7.22 7.36
C ASP A 189 24.00 -7.63 8.21
N ARG A 190 24.63 -6.66 8.90
CA ARG A 190 25.76 -6.92 9.81
C ARG A 190 25.36 -7.79 10.99
N ILE A 191 24.16 -7.58 11.55
CA ILE A 191 23.61 -8.45 12.60
C ILE A 191 23.42 -9.87 12.08
N HIS A 192 22.82 -10.05 10.90
CA HIS A 192 22.59 -11.36 10.29
C HIS A 192 23.89 -12.05 9.83
N ASN A 193 24.93 -11.28 9.53
CA ASN A 193 26.29 -11.78 9.28
C ASN A 193 27.03 -12.21 10.56
N GLY A 194 26.39 -12.14 11.72
CA GLY A 194 26.91 -12.67 12.98
C GLY A 194 27.88 -11.74 13.72
N GLU A 195 27.98 -10.46 13.33
CA GLU A 195 28.93 -9.52 13.96
C GLU A 195 28.72 -9.31 15.46
N ILE A 196 27.51 -9.58 15.97
CA ILE A 196 27.18 -9.49 17.40
C ILE A 196 26.82 -10.86 18.02
N GLY A 197 27.05 -11.96 17.29
CA GLY A 197 26.65 -13.30 17.70
C GLY A 197 25.14 -13.51 17.75
N ASP A 198 24.69 -14.44 18.59
CA ASP A 198 23.27 -14.81 18.68
C ASP A 198 22.42 -13.75 19.39
N ILE A 199 21.29 -13.40 18.78
CA ILE A 199 20.30 -12.48 19.38
C ILE A 199 19.50 -13.21 20.46
N ILE A 200 19.83 -12.94 21.72
CA ILE A 200 19.17 -13.49 22.90
C ILE A 200 18.02 -12.62 23.44
N GLY A 201 17.94 -11.34 23.03
CA GLY A 201 16.92 -10.42 23.49
C GLY A 201 17.04 -9.04 22.85
N GLY A 202 16.01 -8.20 23.02
CA GLY A 202 15.99 -6.85 22.48
C GLY A 202 14.77 -6.07 22.98
N GLN A 203 14.84 -4.75 22.85
CA GLN A 203 13.76 -3.84 23.18
C GLN A 203 13.62 -2.81 22.07
N VAL A 204 12.38 -2.46 21.75
CA VAL A 204 12.07 -1.42 20.79
C VAL A 204 11.03 -0.49 21.40
N PHE A 205 11.15 0.81 21.14
CA PHE A 205 10.31 1.84 21.78
C PHE A 205 9.78 2.80 20.72
N TRP A 206 8.51 3.19 20.82
CA TRP A 206 7.98 4.30 20.03
C TRP A 206 7.35 5.32 20.96
N ASN A 207 8.12 6.37 21.25
CA ASN A 207 7.71 7.46 22.13
C ASN A 207 7.34 8.65 21.25
N ASP A 208 6.11 9.12 21.36
CA ASP A 208 5.61 10.27 20.61
C ASP A 208 4.78 11.19 21.53
N GLY A 209 4.76 12.49 21.22
CA GLY A 209 4.06 13.52 21.99
C GLY A 209 2.56 13.64 21.66
N GLY A 210 2.02 12.69 20.89
CA GLY A 210 0.74 12.85 20.23
C GLY A 210 0.87 13.68 18.96
N VAL A 211 -0.18 13.65 18.14
CA VAL A 211 -0.03 14.02 16.73
C VAL A 211 -0.70 15.35 16.36
N TRP A 212 -2.01 15.38 16.14
CA TRP A 212 -2.73 16.62 15.83
C TRP A 212 -4.20 16.44 16.18
N VAL A 213 -4.78 17.40 16.90
CA VAL A 213 -6.23 17.45 17.14
C VAL A 213 -6.83 18.60 16.35
N ARG A 214 -7.93 18.33 15.66
CA ARG A 214 -8.74 19.35 14.99
C ARG A 214 -9.98 19.60 15.81
N GLU A 215 -10.14 20.84 16.26
CA GLU A 215 -11.33 21.27 16.96
C GLU A 215 -12.58 21.02 16.12
N ARG A 216 -13.64 20.53 16.78
CA ARG A 216 -14.92 20.27 16.15
C ARG A 216 -15.51 21.57 15.62
N GLN A 217 -15.90 21.57 14.35
CA GLN A 217 -16.53 22.74 13.75
C GLN A 217 -18.06 22.67 13.90
N PRO A 218 -18.77 23.81 14.00
CA PRO A 218 -20.22 23.83 14.01
C PRO A 218 -20.81 23.10 12.80
N GLY A 219 -21.83 22.27 13.03
CA GLY A 219 -22.49 21.49 11.98
C GLY A 219 -21.77 20.20 11.56
N GLN A 220 -20.60 19.89 12.13
CA GLN A 220 -19.87 18.67 11.83
C GLN A 220 -20.53 17.44 12.49
N THR A 221 -20.91 16.47 11.66
CA THR A 221 -21.42 15.17 12.13
C THR A 221 -20.36 14.41 12.92
N GLU A 222 -20.78 13.41 13.69
CA GLU A 222 -19.85 12.56 14.42
C GLU A 222 -18.89 11.82 13.48
N MET A 223 -19.40 11.24 12.40
CA MET A 223 -18.58 10.57 11.39
C MET A 223 -17.50 11.50 10.81
N GLU A 224 -17.86 12.73 10.45
CA GLU A 224 -16.89 13.69 9.93
C GLU A 224 -15.85 14.10 10.98
N TYR A 225 -16.26 14.28 12.24
CA TYR A 225 -15.33 14.59 13.32
C TYR A 225 -14.31 13.46 13.51
N GLN A 226 -14.79 12.22 13.59
CA GLN A 226 -13.94 11.05 13.74
C GLN A 226 -13.00 10.88 12.55
N MET A 227 -13.48 10.99 11.32
CA MET A 227 -12.60 10.88 10.14
C MET A 227 -11.56 11.99 10.04
N ARG A 228 -11.89 13.22 10.46
CA ARG A 228 -10.93 14.34 10.45
C ARG A 228 -9.89 14.22 11.57
N ASN A 229 -10.21 13.48 12.64
CA ASN A 229 -9.36 13.15 13.79
C ASN A 229 -9.10 11.64 13.89
N TRP A 230 -8.99 10.95 12.75
CA TRP A 230 -9.05 9.48 12.65
C TRP A 230 -8.06 8.76 13.56
N TYR A 231 -6.94 9.41 13.86
CA TYR A 231 -5.88 8.90 14.72
C TYR A 231 -6.33 8.50 16.13
N TYR A 232 -7.38 9.13 16.65
CA TYR A 232 -7.87 8.94 18.02
C TYR A 232 -9.06 7.99 18.13
N PHE A 233 -9.45 7.35 17.02
CA PHE A 233 -10.58 6.43 16.99
C PHE A 233 -10.11 5.05 16.57
N ASN A 234 -10.18 4.09 17.50
CA ASN A 234 -9.62 2.75 17.31
C ASN A 234 -10.15 2.02 16.06
N TRP A 235 -11.41 2.25 15.68
CA TRP A 235 -11.97 1.62 14.48
C TRP A 235 -11.33 2.16 13.18
N LEU A 236 -10.81 3.40 13.19
CA LEU A 236 -10.12 4.01 12.06
C LEU A 236 -8.61 3.80 12.09
N CYS A 237 -7.99 3.94 13.26
CA CYS A 237 -6.53 3.98 13.43
C CYS A 237 -5.94 2.65 13.93
N GLY A 238 -6.72 1.90 14.70
CA GLY A 238 -6.17 1.01 15.72
C GLY A 238 -5.73 1.84 16.92
N ASP A 239 -4.84 1.28 17.74
CA ASP A 239 -4.17 2.00 18.82
C ASP A 239 -2.78 2.51 18.38
N HIS A 240 -2.07 3.16 19.29
CA HIS A 240 -0.68 3.61 19.07
C HIS A 240 0.26 2.46 18.70
N ILE A 241 0.02 1.26 19.24
CA ILE A 241 0.82 0.08 18.92
C ILE A 241 0.64 -0.31 17.46
N THR A 242 -0.60 -0.33 16.99
CA THR A 242 -0.97 -0.69 15.62
C THR A 242 -0.54 0.37 14.61
N GLU A 243 -0.77 1.65 14.88
CA GLU A 243 -0.50 2.70 13.90
C GLU A 243 0.98 3.09 13.89
N GLN A 244 1.57 3.35 15.05
CA GLN A 244 2.93 3.87 15.15
C GLN A 244 3.96 2.78 15.44
N HIS A 245 3.76 2.03 16.52
CA HIS A 245 4.77 1.10 17.01
C HIS A 245 5.01 -0.09 16.06
N VAL A 246 4.08 -0.36 15.13
CA VAL A 246 4.23 -1.37 14.07
C VAL A 246 5.56 -1.27 13.32
N HIS A 247 6.09 -0.05 13.11
CA HIS A 247 7.40 0.12 12.48
C HIS A 247 8.53 -0.55 13.27
N ASN A 248 8.48 -0.43 14.59
CA ASN A 248 9.53 -0.91 15.47
C ASN A 248 9.34 -2.39 15.80
N LEU A 249 8.09 -2.86 15.88
CA LEU A 249 7.77 -4.28 15.94
C LEU A 249 8.23 -5.02 14.68
N ASP A 250 8.04 -4.40 13.51
CA ASP A 250 8.56 -4.93 12.24
C ASP A 250 10.09 -4.99 12.22
N VAL A 251 10.79 -3.94 12.68
CA VAL A 251 12.25 -3.98 12.85
C VAL A 251 12.68 -5.08 13.82
N ALA A 252 11.98 -5.28 14.94
CA ALA A 252 12.30 -6.35 15.88
C ALA A 252 12.19 -7.74 15.23
N ASN A 253 11.13 -7.95 14.42
CA ASN A 253 10.95 -9.17 13.65
C ASN A 253 12.05 -9.35 12.60
N TRP A 254 12.45 -8.26 11.93
CA TRP A 254 13.51 -8.27 10.92
C TRP A 254 14.87 -8.60 11.55
N VAL A 255 15.23 -7.97 12.67
CA VAL A 255 16.44 -8.30 13.45
C VAL A 255 16.43 -9.77 13.87
N LYS A 256 15.30 -10.29 14.38
CA LYS A 256 15.22 -11.69 14.84
C LYS A 256 15.07 -12.70 13.69
N ASN A 257 14.80 -12.24 12.46
CA ASN A 257 14.43 -13.06 11.31
C ASN A 257 13.28 -14.04 11.65
N GLY A 258 12.22 -13.53 12.29
CA GLY A 258 11.11 -14.35 12.73
C GLY A 258 10.00 -13.55 13.38
N TYR A 259 8.89 -14.23 13.66
CA TYR A 259 7.71 -13.65 14.29
C TYR A 259 7.53 -14.16 15.72
N PRO A 260 6.94 -13.36 16.63
CA PRO A 260 6.62 -13.83 17.97
C PRO A 260 5.58 -14.95 17.92
N VAL A 261 5.79 -16.00 18.74
CA VAL A 261 4.86 -17.13 18.88
C VAL A 261 3.91 -16.97 20.08
N LYS A 262 4.25 -16.08 21.00
CA LYS A 262 3.49 -15.73 22.21
C LYS A 262 3.71 -14.27 22.53
N LEU A 263 2.68 -13.62 23.07
CA LEU A 263 2.72 -12.24 23.52
C LEU A 263 2.21 -12.16 24.96
N LYS A 264 2.86 -11.33 25.77
CA LYS A 264 2.39 -10.95 27.10
C LYS A 264 2.29 -9.44 27.11
N GLU A 265 1.11 -8.94 27.42
CA GLU A 265 0.83 -7.51 27.50
C GLU A 265 0.79 -7.08 28.97
N GLN A 266 1.35 -5.90 29.24
CA GLN A 266 1.20 -5.20 30.51
C GLN A 266 0.85 -3.76 30.16
N VAL A 267 -0.34 -3.31 30.59
CA VAL A 267 -0.78 -1.92 30.46
C VAL A 267 -0.61 -1.29 31.83
N GLU A 268 0.18 -0.22 31.90
CA GLU A 268 0.31 0.58 33.11
C GLU A 268 -0.65 1.76 33.04
N GLU A 269 -1.37 2.02 34.14
CA GLU A 269 -2.22 3.20 34.22
C GLU A 269 -1.35 4.48 34.23
N PRO A 270 -1.81 5.58 33.60
CA PRO A 270 -1.08 6.84 33.64
C PRO A 270 -0.79 7.25 35.09
N LEU A 271 0.43 7.73 35.34
CA LEU A 271 0.81 8.31 36.63
C LEU A 271 -0.22 9.36 37.06
N GLU A 272 -0.50 9.45 38.36
CA GLU A 272 -1.47 10.38 38.96
C GLU A 272 -1.30 11.83 38.47
N GLU A 273 -0.04 12.24 38.21
CA GLU A 273 0.33 13.54 37.64
C GLU A 273 -0.17 13.74 36.21
N ALA A 274 -0.11 12.73 35.34
CA ALA A 274 -0.63 12.79 33.98
C ALA A 274 -2.17 12.92 33.97
N ARG A 275 -2.86 12.21 34.88
CA ARG A 275 -4.32 12.35 35.09
C ARG A 275 -4.72 13.74 35.58
N ARG A 276 -3.82 14.42 36.30
CA ARG A 276 -4.07 15.79 36.79
C ARG A 276 -3.96 16.80 35.65
N MET A 277 -3.04 16.59 34.71
CA MET A 277 -2.92 17.41 33.49
C MET A 277 -4.12 17.22 32.56
N GLU A 278 -4.58 15.99 32.30
CA GLU A 278 -5.77 15.74 31.46
C GLU A 278 -7.05 16.40 32.01
N ARG A 279 -7.24 16.35 33.34
CA ARG A 279 -8.39 17.00 34.00
C ARG A 279 -8.35 18.52 33.90
N SER A 280 -7.15 19.12 33.82
CA SER A 280 -7.00 20.57 33.63
C SER A 280 -7.28 21.01 32.19
N LEU A 281 -7.04 20.12 31.21
CA LEU A 281 -7.29 20.37 29.79
C LEU A 281 -8.77 20.19 29.39
N THR A 282 -9.56 19.48 30.20
CA THR A 282 -11.01 19.28 29.97
C THR A 282 -11.89 20.30 30.68
N THR A 283 -11.30 21.22 31.44
CA THR A 283 -12.02 22.28 32.20
C THR A 283 -11.74 23.70 31.69
N MET A 284 -11.07 23.84 30.53
CA MET A 284 -10.99 25.09 29.74
C MET A 284 -11.81 24.96 28.46
#